data_AF-A0A954JJH0-F1
#
_entry.id   AF-A0A954JJH0-F1
#
_cell.length_a   1.000
_cell.length_b   1.000
_cell.length_c   1.000
_cell.angle_alpha   90.00
_cell.angle_beta   90.00
_cell.angle_gamma   90.00
#
_symmetry.space_group_name_H-M   'P 1'
#
loop_
_entity.id
_entity.type
_entity.pdbx_description
1 polymer ?
#
loop_
_entity_poly.entity_id
_entity_poly.type
_entity_poly.pdbx_seq_one_letter_code
_entity_poly.pdbx_strand_id
1 'polypeptide(L)'
;MTRIGKILAIFVAVASLSFVGFAVATVFGGPDWQSIMAADYFNGYRITKSAGPEATWTAIRGSDEQQVASSKVLPEVLSKVMDEIIQNNTTRMQELQSKLPILEARIAELDAARQADKKALDKYVEFRAQELEKIRAQESDLATQVVAATNEAQKLENLVEARREDILRLKQQVEELRVDLFRLKEIDSQLNNLQAQIEGNLQVAKLRQKLLQDQTSK
;
A
#
# COMPACT_ATOMS: atom_id res chain seq x y z
N MET A 1 73.94 -21.29 -78.98
CA MET A 1 72.69 -20.51 -78.82
C MET A 1 72.69 -19.35 -79.81
N THR A 2 71.81 -19.39 -80.81
CA THR A 2 71.79 -18.45 -81.95
C THR A 2 71.23 -17.09 -81.54
N ARG A 3 71.82 -16.00 -82.06
CA ARG A 3 71.52 -14.59 -81.70
C ARG A 3 70.04 -14.21 -81.84
N ILE A 4 69.31 -14.89 -82.72
CA ILE A 4 67.86 -14.71 -82.95
C ILE A 4 67.04 -15.08 -81.69
N GLY A 5 67.44 -16.14 -80.97
CA GLY A 5 66.76 -16.55 -79.73
C GLY A 5 66.91 -15.54 -78.59
N LYS A 6 68.03 -14.79 -78.54
CA LYS A 6 68.24 -13.74 -77.54
C LYS A 6 67.36 -12.51 -77.80
N ILE A 7 67.18 -12.13 -79.08
CA ILE A 7 66.33 -10.98 -79.45
C ILE A 7 64.86 -11.32 -79.20
N LEU A 8 64.43 -12.54 -79.55
CA LEU A 8 63.06 -12.99 -79.29
C LEU A 8 62.76 -13.05 -77.78
N ALA A 9 63.71 -13.53 -76.97
CA ALA A 9 63.57 -13.58 -75.52
C ALA A 9 63.46 -12.18 -74.89
N ILE A 10 64.23 -11.21 -75.38
CA ILE A 10 64.14 -9.81 -74.91
C ILE A 10 62.79 -9.21 -75.31
N PHE A 11 62.31 -9.45 -76.53
CA PHE A 11 61.02 -8.93 -76.98
C PHE A 11 59.84 -9.53 -76.19
N VAL A 12 59.85 -10.84 -75.94
CA VAL A 12 58.85 -11.52 -75.12
C VAL A 12 58.90 -11.04 -73.66
N ALA A 13 60.09 -10.82 -73.11
CA ALA A 13 60.24 -10.27 -71.76
C ALA A 13 59.65 -8.86 -71.65
N VAL A 14 59.94 -7.96 -72.60
CA VAL A 14 59.40 -6.59 -72.62
C VAL A 14 57.88 -6.59 -72.83
N ALA A 15 57.37 -7.42 -73.74
CA ALA A 15 55.93 -7.55 -73.97
C ALA A 15 55.20 -8.11 -72.73
N SER A 16 55.80 -9.08 -72.03
CA SER A 16 55.24 -9.63 -70.79
C SER A 16 55.26 -8.62 -69.65
N LEU A 17 56.31 -7.79 -69.54
CA LEU A 17 56.37 -6.73 -68.53
C LEU A 17 55.31 -5.66 -68.79
N SER A 18 55.05 -5.37 -70.06
CA SER A 18 54.01 -4.42 -70.49
C SER A 18 52.61 -4.97 -70.17
N PHE A 19 52.39 -6.26 -70.40
CA PHE A 19 51.12 -6.92 -70.08
C PHE A 19 50.87 -7.07 -68.58
N VAL A 20 51.93 -7.27 -67.78
CA VAL A 20 51.85 -7.26 -66.31
C VAL A 20 51.58 -5.84 -65.78
N GLY A 21 52.19 -4.81 -66.36
CA GLY A 21 51.87 -3.41 -66.04
C GLY A 21 50.40 -3.06 -66.34
N PHE A 22 49.86 -3.56 -67.46
CA PHE A 22 48.44 -3.42 -67.79
C PHE A 22 47.54 -4.27 -66.89
N ALA A 23 47.94 -5.49 -66.52
CA ALA A 23 47.18 -6.37 -65.64
C ALA A 23 47.07 -5.81 -64.21
N VAL A 24 48.14 -5.23 -63.67
CA VAL A 24 48.13 -4.53 -62.38
C VAL A 24 47.21 -3.30 -62.44
N ALA A 25 47.22 -2.54 -63.54
CA ALA A 25 46.29 -1.43 -63.74
C ALA A 25 44.81 -1.88 -63.85
N THR A 26 44.54 -3.09 -64.34
CA THR A 26 43.17 -3.65 -64.40
C THR A 26 42.71 -4.31 -63.11
N VAL A 27 43.62 -4.88 -62.29
CA VAL A 27 43.29 -5.42 -60.95
C VAL A 27 43.16 -4.29 -59.92
N PHE A 28 43.90 -3.19 -60.10
CA PHE A 28 43.71 -1.92 -59.38
C PHE A 28 42.95 -0.89 -60.23
N GLY A 29 42.05 -1.35 -61.10
CA GLY A 29 41.14 -0.51 -61.87
C GLY A 29 40.06 0.13 -61.00
N GLY A 30 40.44 0.75 -59.87
CA GLY A 30 39.58 1.34 -58.87
C GLY A 30 38.72 0.32 -58.11
N PRO A 31 38.44 0.55 -56.81
CA PRO A 31 37.31 -0.08 -56.13
C PRO A 31 36.03 0.08 -56.96
N ASP A 32 35.12 -0.90 -56.93
CA ASP A 32 33.78 -0.73 -57.49
C ASP A 32 33.03 0.31 -56.66
N TRP A 33 33.18 1.58 -57.03
CA TRP A 33 32.59 2.71 -56.34
C TRP A 33 31.06 2.70 -56.39
N GLN A 34 30.46 2.00 -57.35
CA GLN A 34 29.01 1.83 -57.40
C GLN A 34 28.54 0.88 -56.30
N SER A 35 29.24 -0.22 -56.06
CA SER A 35 28.97 -1.11 -54.92
C SER A 35 29.16 -0.40 -53.57
N ILE A 36 30.16 0.48 -53.48
CA ILE A 36 30.45 1.25 -52.26
C ILE A 36 29.35 2.28 -52.00
N MET A 37 28.87 3.00 -53.03
CA MET A 37 27.74 3.93 -52.90
C MET A 37 26.42 3.24 -52.54
N ALA A 38 26.27 1.96 -52.87
CA ALA A 38 25.09 1.17 -52.55
C ALA A 38 25.11 0.59 -51.12
N ALA A 39 26.18 0.81 -50.35
CA ALA A 39 26.30 0.30 -49.00
C ALA A 39 25.46 1.10 -47.99
N ASP A 40 24.94 0.43 -46.96
CA ASP A 40 23.94 1.00 -46.04
C ASP A 40 24.39 2.26 -45.31
N TYR A 41 25.70 2.43 -45.09
CA TYR A 41 26.24 3.61 -44.42
C TYR A 41 26.15 4.89 -45.27
N PHE A 42 25.91 4.79 -46.59
CA PHE A 42 25.65 5.94 -47.46
C PHE A 42 24.16 6.25 -47.66
N ASN A 43 23.23 5.46 -47.10
CA ASN A 43 21.77 5.67 -47.28
C ASN A 43 21.29 7.07 -46.88
N GLY A 44 22.02 7.75 -45.99
CA GLY A 44 21.76 9.13 -45.58
C GLY A 44 22.34 10.20 -46.51
N TYR A 45 22.97 9.84 -47.63
CA TYR A 45 23.66 10.76 -48.52
C TYR A 45 23.24 10.54 -49.98
N ARG A 46 23.03 11.63 -50.71
CA ARG A 46 22.75 11.64 -52.14
C ARG A 46 24.00 12.08 -52.88
N ILE A 47 24.57 11.17 -53.68
CA ILE A 47 25.77 11.43 -54.47
C ILE A 47 25.38 11.52 -55.95
N THR A 48 25.67 12.66 -56.58
CA THR A 48 25.33 12.92 -57.99
C THR A 48 26.53 13.41 -58.78
N LYS A 49 26.49 13.22 -60.10
CA LYS A 49 27.49 13.72 -61.05
C LYS A 49 26.86 14.78 -61.94
N SER A 50 27.48 15.95 -62.07
CA SER A 50 27.05 17.00 -62.99
C SER A 50 27.35 16.65 -64.46
N ALA A 51 26.53 17.15 -65.39
CA ALA A 51 26.69 16.92 -66.83
C ALA A 51 27.59 18.01 -67.45
N GLY A 52 28.54 17.61 -68.30
CA GLY A 52 29.40 18.54 -69.06
C GLY A 52 30.87 18.11 -69.15
N PRO A 53 31.69 18.87 -69.90
CA PRO A 53 33.13 18.62 -70.05
C PRO A 53 33.93 18.82 -68.75
N GLU A 54 33.34 19.49 -67.75
CA GLU A 54 33.88 19.64 -66.39
C GLU A 54 33.02 18.93 -65.35
N ALA A 55 32.59 17.69 -65.61
CA ALA A 55 31.76 16.93 -64.69
C ALA A 55 32.38 16.80 -63.28
N THR A 56 31.60 17.17 -62.26
CA THR A 56 31.94 17.11 -60.84
C THR A 56 30.99 16.18 -60.11
N TRP A 57 31.52 15.43 -59.17
CA TRP A 57 30.76 14.65 -58.20
C TRP A 57 30.43 15.52 -56.99
N THR A 58 29.22 15.40 -56.47
CA THR A 58 28.77 16.14 -55.29
C THR A 58 28.02 15.19 -54.35
N ALA A 59 28.35 15.23 -53.07
CA ALA A 59 27.62 14.55 -52.01
C ALA A 59 26.79 15.55 -51.22
N ILE A 60 25.51 15.25 -51.07
CA ILE A 60 24.54 16.03 -50.30
C ILE A 60 24.03 15.15 -49.16
N ARG A 61 24.01 15.67 -47.94
CA ARG A 61 23.42 14.98 -46.79
C ARG A 61 21.90 15.02 -46.90
N GLY A 62 21.25 13.86 -46.78
CA GLY A 62 19.81 13.72 -46.93
C GLY A 62 18.99 14.29 -45.77
N SER A 63 19.60 14.52 -44.60
CA SER A 63 18.89 15.04 -43.42
C SER A 63 18.63 16.55 -43.46
N ASP A 64 19.52 17.33 -44.09
CA ASP A 64 19.48 18.80 -44.08
C ASP A 64 19.80 19.41 -45.46
N GLU A 65 19.95 18.57 -46.49
CA GLU A 65 20.32 18.93 -47.86
C GLU A 65 21.62 19.75 -47.99
N GLN A 66 22.49 19.72 -46.98
CA GLN A 66 23.77 20.41 -47.05
C GLN A 66 24.78 19.66 -47.91
N GLN A 67 25.59 20.41 -48.67
CA GLN A 67 26.68 19.84 -49.43
C GLN A 67 27.82 19.44 -48.49
N VAL A 68 28.18 18.16 -48.53
CA VAL A 68 29.26 17.58 -47.73
C VAL A 68 30.60 17.74 -48.45
N ALA A 69 30.63 17.45 -49.75
CA ALA A 69 31.82 17.55 -50.58
C ALA A 69 31.48 17.67 -52.07
N SER A 70 32.38 18.30 -52.84
CA SER A 70 32.32 18.35 -54.29
C SER A 70 33.73 18.26 -54.89
N SER A 71 33.94 17.36 -55.85
CA SER A 71 35.23 17.18 -56.52
C SER A 71 35.06 16.57 -57.92
N LYS A 72 36.02 16.78 -58.81
CA LYS A 72 36.10 16.07 -60.10
C LYS A 72 36.37 14.56 -59.91
N VAL A 73 36.82 14.15 -58.73
CA VAL A 73 37.20 12.76 -58.38
C VAL A 73 36.20 12.16 -57.38
N LEU A 74 35.45 11.13 -57.77
CA LEU A 74 34.48 10.42 -56.92
C LEU A 74 35.08 9.88 -55.60
N PRO A 75 36.27 9.23 -55.59
CA PRO A 75 36.92 8.80 -54.35
C PRO A 75 37.08 9.88 -53.29
N GLU A 76 37.34 11.12 -53.69
CA GLU A 76 37.52 12.26 -52.77
C GLU A 76 36.19 12.70 -52.14
N VAL A 77 35.09 12.61 -52.89
CA VAL A 77 33.75 12.88 -52.37
C VAL A 77 33.33 11.78 -51.39
N LEU A 78 33.61 10.51 -51.73
CA LEU A 78 33.29 9.37 -50.88
C LEU A 78 34.09 9.35 -49.58
N SER A 79 35.38 9.68 -49.63
CA SER A 79 36.22 9.74 -48.42
C SER A 79 35.71 10.81 -47.45
N LYS A 80 35.32 11.99 -47.94
CA LYS A 80 34.75 13.06 -47.10
C LYS A 80 33.43 12.67 -46.43
N VAL A 81 32.56 11.95 -47.14
CA VAL A 81 31.32 11.43 -46.56
C VAL A 81 31.62 10.37 -45.50
N MET A 82 32.58 9.47 -45.74
CA MET A 82 33.00 8.48 -44.74
C MET A 82 33.62 9.13 -43.50
N ASP A 83 34.48 10.15 -43.68
CA ASP A 83 35.06 10.92 -42.57
C ASP A 83 33.96 11.53 -41.69
N GLU A 84 32.94 12.12 -42.31
CA GLU A 84 31.80 12.70 -41.59
C GLU A 84 30.98 11.64 -40.83
N ILE A 85 30.71 10.49 -41.45
CA ILE A 85 30.01 9.37 -40.80
C ILE A 85 30.80 8.87 -39.58
N ILE A 86 32.12 8.67 -39.74
CA ILE A 86 33.01 8.24 -38.67
C ILE A 86 33.02 9.28 -37.54
N GLN A 87 33.11 10.56 -37.87
CA GLN A 87 33.10 11.65 -36.89
C GLN A 87 31.78 11.67 -36.11
N ASN A 88 30.64 11.64 -36.81
CA ASN A 88 29.31 11.63 -36.19
C ASN A 88 29.11 10.41 -35.27
N ASN A 89 29.51 9.22 -35.73
CA ASN A 89 29.41 8.00 -34.93
C ASN A 89 30.35 8.05 -33.72
N THR A 90 31.55 8.61 -33.86
CA THR A 90 32.49 8.79 -32.75
C THR A 90 31.94 9.75 -31.72
N THR A 91 31.36 10.89 -32.14
CA THR A 91 30.72 11.85 -31.23
C THR A 91 29.55 11.23 -30.50
N ARG A 92 28.65 10.51 -31.19
CA ARG A 92 27.53 9.80 -30.55
C ARG A 92 28.01 8.75 -29.57
N MET A 93 29.05 8.00 -29.92
CA MET A 93 29.64 6.99 -29.04
C MET A 93 30.20 7.64 -27.77
N GLN A 94 30.94 8.74 -27.90
CA GLN A 94 31.47 9.49 -26.75
C GLN A 94 30.35 10.05 -25.88
N GLU A 95 29.28 10.57 -26.48
CA GLU A 95 28.12 11.08 -25.74
C GLU A 95 27.45 9.95 -24.94
N LEU A 96 27.19 8.80 -25.57
CA LEU A 96 26.60 7.65 -24.91
C LEU A 96 27.51 7.09 -23.81
N GLN A 97 28.81 6.98 -24.07
CA GLN A 97 29.81 6.57 -23.07
C GLN A 97 29.87 7.52 -21.88
N SER A 98 29.66 8.82 -22.09
CA SER A 98 29.62 9.80 -21.00
C SER A 98 28.33 9.71 -20.16
N LYS A 99 27.21 9.32 -20.77
CA LYS A 99 25.91 9.19 -20.11
C LYS A 99 25.76 7.89 -19.31
N LEU A 100 26.38 6.81 -19.78
CA LEU A 100 26.30 5.48 -19.16
C LEU A 100 26.63 5.49 -17.65
N PRO A 101 27.79 6.01 -17.18
CA PRO A 101 28.10 5.99 -15.75
C PRO A 101 27.15 6.84 -14.91
N ILE A 102 26.61 7.92 -15.47
CA ILE A 102 25.62 8.78 -14.78
C ILE A 102 24.33 8.01 -14.55
N LEU A 103 23.87 7.25 -15.56
CA LEU A 103 22.67 6.43 -15.44
C LEU A 103 22.88 5.25 -14.50
N GLU A 104 24.04 4.59 -14.54
CA GLU A 104 24.39 3.50 -13.61
C GLU A 104 24.40 3.99 -12.15
N ALA A 105 25.02 5.14 -11.89
CA ALA A 105 25.03 5.76 -10.56
C ALA A 105 23.60 6.07 -10.07
N ARG A 106 22.75 6.60 -10.96
CA ARG A 106 21.36 6.92 -10.62
C ARG A 106 20.52 5.67 -10.36
N ILE A 107 20.74 4.59 -11.10
CA ILE A 107 20.09 3.30 -10.84
C ILE A 107 20.49 2.78 -9.46
N ALA A 108 21.79 2.80 -9.13
CA ALA A 108 22.28 2.35 -7.84
C ALA A 108 21.70 3.18 -6.67
N GLU A 109 21.61 4.50 -6.83
CA GLU A 109 21.00 5.40 -5.84
C GLU A 109 19.50 5.07 -5.64
N LEU A 110 18.74 4.93 -6.72
CA LEU A 110 17.32 4.61 -6.65
C LEU A 110 17.06 3.23 -6.06
N ASP A 111 17.90 2.25 -6.37
CA ASP A 111 17.78 0.91 -5.77
C ASP A 111 18.07 0.93 -4.26
N ALA A 112 19.06 1.70 -3.82
CA ALA A 112 19.34 1.89 -2.40
C ALA A 112 18.16 2.57 -1.67
N ALA A 113 17.60 3.64 -2.25
CA ALA A 113 16.43 4.32 -1.73
C ALA A 113 15.21 3.37 -1.65
N ARG A 114 14.94 2.62 -2.72
CA ARG A 114 13.84 1.64 -2.77
C ARG A 114 13.96 0.57 -1.68
N GLN A 115 15.17 0.09 -1.41
CA GLN A 115 15.39 -0.89 -0.34
C GLN A 115 15.18 -0.30 1.05
N ALA A 116 15.60 0.96 1.26
CA ALA A 116 15.36 1.67 2.52
C ALA A 116 13.86 1.89 2.75
N ASP A 117 13.14 2.35 1.73
CA ASP A 117 11.70 2.58 1.77
C ASP A 117 10.93 1.28 2.03
N LYS A 118 11.30 0.18 1.36
CA LYS A 118 10.69 -1.12 1.60
C LYS A 118 10.84 -1.55 3.07
N LYS A 119 12.04 -1.44 3.63
CA LYS A 119 12.29 -1.77 5.05
C LYS A 119 11.48 -0.87 6.00
N ALA A 120 11.33 0.41 5.67
CA ALA A 120 10.54 1.34 6.46
C ALA A 120 9.04 0.98 6.43
N LEU A 121 8.52 0.64 5.25
CA LEU A 121 7.14 0.18 5.07
C LEU A 121 6.89 -1.13 5.80
N ASP A 122 7.79 -2.10 5.71
CA ASP A 122 7.68 -3.39 6.41
C ASP A 122 7.56 -3.17 7.94
N LYS A 123 8.43 -2.31 8.50
CA LYS A 123 8.35 -1.93 9.93
C LYS A 123 7.07 -1.19 10.28
N TYR A 124 6.59 -0.32 9.40
CA TYR A 124 5.35 0.40 9.62
C TYR A 124 4.14 -0.54 9.65
N VAL A 125 4.09 -1.50 8.73
CA VAL A 125 3.05 -2.54 8.69
C VAL A 125 3.09 -3.38 9.96
N GLU A 126 4.27 -3.81 10.39
CA GLU A 126 4.45 -4.57 11.64
C GLU A 126 3.95 -3.78 12.86
N PHE A 127 4.37 -2.51 12.98
CA PHE A 127 3.91 -1.62 14.05
C PHE A 127 2.38 -1.48 14.07
N ARG A 128 1.76 -1.26 12.91
CA ARG A 128 0.30 -1.13 12.80
C ARG A 128 -0.43 -2.43 13.12
N ALA A 129 0.13 -3.58 12.74
CA ALA A 129 -0.45 -4.88 13.10
C ALA A 129 -0.45 -5.09 14.62
N GLN A 130 0.66 -4.77 15.30
CA GLN A 130 0.76 -4.85 16.76
C GLN A 130 -0.20 -3.89 17.47
N GLU A 131 -0.33 -2.66 16.98
CA GLU A 131 -1.28 -1.68 17.52
C GLU A 131 -2.73 -2.16 17.39
N LEU A 132 -3.07 -2.77 16.25
CA LEU A 132 -4.39 -3.30 15.98
C LEU A 132 -4.72 -4.51 16.86
N GLU A 133 -3.76 -5.40 17.11
CA GLU A 133 -3.93 -6.49 18.08
C GLU A 133 -4.16 -5.96 19.50
N LYS A 134 -3.41 -4.94 19.91
CA LYS A 134 -3.59 -4.31 21.22
C LYS A 134 -4.98 -3.70 21.37
N ILE A 135 -5.47 -2.99 20.35
CA ILE A 135 -6.81 -2.39 20.36
C ILE A 135 -7.88 -3.50 20.43
N ARG A 136 -7.75 -4.57 19.66
CA ARG A 136 -8.67 -5.73 19.71
C ARG A 136 -8.71 -6.38 21.10
N ALA A 137 -7.55 -6.51 21.74
CA ALA A 137 -7.47 -7.04 23.10
C ALA A 137 -8.20 -6.12 24.10
N GLN A 138 -8.00 -4.80 23.99
CA GLN A 138 -8.71 -3.81 24.82
C GLN A 138 -10.22 -3.82 24.57
N GLU A 139 -10.66 -3.96 23.32
CA GLU A 139 -12.07 -4.06 22.95
C GLU A 139 -12.71 -5.30 23.56
N SER A 140 -12.04 -6.45 23.48
CA SER A 140 -12.53 -7.71 24.07
C SER A 140 -12.62 -7.64 25.60
N ASP A 141 -11.64 -7.01 26.26
CA ASP A 141 -11.66 -6.83 27.71
C ASP A 141 -12.80 -5.89 28.12
N LEU A 142 -12.96 -4.76 27.42
CA LEU A 142 -14.04 -3.81 27.68
C LEU A 142 -15.42 -4.44 27.46
N ALA A 143 -15.60 -5.24 26.39
CA ALA A 143 -16.84 -5.96 26.15
C ALA A 143 -17.17 -6.92 27.31
N THR A 144 -16.17 -7.60 27.85
CA THR A 144 -16.33 -8.49 29.00
C THR A 144 -16.74 -7.71 30.25
N GLN A 145 -16.11 -6.56 30.51
CA GLN A 145 -16.45 -5.68 31.63
C GLN A 145 -17.89 -5.14 31.51
N VAL A 146 -18.33 -4.75 30.30
CA VAL A 146 -19.70 -4.27 30.05
C VAL A 146 -20.72 -5.36 30.33
N VAL A 147 -20.47 -6.60 29.88
CA VAL A 147 -21.35 -7.74 30.16
C VAL A 147 -21.43 -8.02 31.66
N ALA A 148 -20.28 -8.00 32.36
CA ALA A 148 -20.23 -8.19 33.81
C ALA A 148 -21.02 -7.12 34.57
N ALA A 149 -20.82 -5.84 34.23
CA ALA A 149 -21.54 -4.72 34.83
C ALA A 149 -23.05 -4.77 34.56
N THR A 150 -23.43 -5.18 33.34
CA THR A 150 -24.85 -5.35 32.98
C THR A 150 -25.51 -6.46 33.80
N ASN A 151 -24.82 -7.60 33.97
CA ASN A 151 -25.30 -8.70 34.80
C ASN A 151 -25.42 -8.31 36.28
N GLU A 152 -24.48 -7.50 36.79
CA GLU A 152 -24.54 -6.97 38.16
C GLU A 152 -25.71 -6.00 38.33
N ALA A 153 -25.93 -5.10 37.38
CA ALA A 153 -27.07 -4.19 37.38
C ALA A 153 -28.41 -4.95 37.40
N GLN A 154 -28.55 -6.00 36.58
CA GLN A 154 -29.76 -6.83 36.58
C GLN A 154 -30.00 -7.54 37.93
N LYS A 155 -28.93 -8.06 38.55
CA LYS A 155 -29.03 -8.67 39.88
C LYS A 155 -29.49 -7.66 40.94
N LEU A 156 -28.97 -6.44 40.87
CA LEU A 156 -29.34 -5.36 41.78
C LEU A 156 -30.81 -4.97 41.58
N GLU A 157 -31.25 -4.85 40.34
CA GLU A 157 -32.65 -4.56 40.00
C GLU A 157 -33.59 -5.61 40.59
N ASN A 158 -33.32 -6.90 40.36
CA ASN A 158 -34.11 -8.00 40.91
C ASN A 158 -34.15 -7.97 42.45
N LEU A 159 -33.03 -7.60 43.09
CA LEU A 159 -32.98 -7.46 44.56
C LEU A 159 -33.85 -6.29 45.03
N VAL A 160 -33.78 -5.14 44.34
CA VAL A 160 -34.60 -3.97 44.65
C VAL A 160 -36.09 -4.28 44.50
N GLU A 161 -36.48 -5.02 43.47
CA GLU A 161 -37.86 -5.48 43.28
C GLU A 161 -38.31 -6.37 44.44
N ALA A 162 -37.54 -7.41 44.77
CA ALA A 162 -37.85 -8.28 45.91
C ALA A 162 -37.96 -7.51 47.23
N ARG A 163 -37.09 -6.51 47.45
CA ARG A 163 -37.17 -5.63 48.64
C ARG A 163 -38.43 -4.75 48.63
N ARG A 164 -38.85 -4.25 47.47
CA ARG A 164 -40.10 -3.47 47.37
C ARG A 164 -41.32 -4.34 47.71
N GLU A 165 -41.36 -5.57 47.22
CA GLU A 165 -42.42 -6.52 47.56
C GLU A 165 -42.45 -6.83 49.06
N ASP A 166 -41.28 -7.08 49.66
CA ASP A 166 -41.16 -7.30 51.11
C ASP A 166 -41.66 -6.10 51.93
N ILE A 167 -41.32 -4.87 51.52
CA ILE A 167 -41.79 -3.65 52.19
C ILE A 167 -43.31 -3.55 52.13
N LEU A 168 -43.92 -3.84 50.96
CA LEU A 168 -45.38 -3.81 50.81
C LEU A 168 -46.06 -4.85 51.69
N ARG A 169 -45.53 -6.08 51.71
CA ARG A 169 -46.01 -7.16 52.58
C ARG A 169 -45.91 -6.79 54.05
N LEU A 170 -44.75 -6.30 54.50
CA LEU A 170 -44.54 -5.89 55.90
C LEU A 170 -45.46 -4.72 56.28
N LYS A 171 -45.68 -3.76 55.38
CA LYS A 171 -46.61 -2.66 55.60
C LYS A 171 -48.04 -3.17 55.82
N GLN A 172 -48.48 -4.15 55.02
CA GLN A 172 -49.79 -4.77 55.20
C GLN A 172 -49.90 -5.50 56.55
N GLN A 173 -48.89 -6.29 56.92
CA GLN A 173 -48.85 -6.97 58.22
C GLN A 173 -48.89 -6.00 59.40
N VAL A 174 -48.20 -4.86 59.29
CA VAL A 174 -48.23 -3.81 60.32
C VAL A 174 -49.63 -3.20 60.45
N GLU A 175 -50.33 -2.96 59.35
CA GLU A 175 -51.72 -2.47 59.41
C GLU A 175 -52.69 -3.51 59.99
N GLU A 176 -52.54 -4.79 59.63
CA GLU A 176 -53.32 -5.87 60.24
C GLU A 176 -53.09 -5.94 61.77
N LEU A 177 -51.84 -5.89 62.22
CA LEU A 177 -51.50 -5.86 63.65
C LEU A 177 -52.05 -4.63 64.36
N ARG A 178 -52.09 -3.46 63.70
CA ARG A 178 -52.72 -2.25 64.26
C ARG A 178 -54.22 -2.46 64.46
N VAL A 179 -54.91 -3.02 63.48
CA VAL A 179 -56.34 -3.34 63.58
C VAL A 179 -56.61 -4.33 64.70
N ASP A 180 -55.80 -5.39 64.82
CA ASP A 180 -55.95 -6.37 65.90
C ASP A 180 -55.67 -5.78 67.28
N LEU A 181 -54.70 -4.87 67.39
CA LEU A 181 -54.46 -4.14 68.63
C LEU A 181 -55.66 -3.28 69.05
N PHE A 182 -56.34 -2.64 68.09
CA PHE A 182 -57.59 -1.92 68.39
C PHE A 182 -58.70 -2.86 68.88
N ARG A 183 -58.86 -4.03 68.24
CA ARG A 183 -59.84 -5.05 68.66
C ARG A 183 -59.54 -5.57 70.07
N LEU A 184 -58.26 -5.86 70.36
CA LEU A 184 -57.84 -6.32 71.69
C LEU A 184 -58.11 -5.27 72.78
N LYS A 185 -57.89 -3.98 72.48
CA LYS A 185 -58.24 -2.88 73.40
C LYS A 185 -59.76 -2.79 73.65
N GLU A 186 -60.57 -3.03 72.63
CA GLU A 186 -62.02 -3.05 72.79
C GLU A 186 -62.49 -4.23 73.66
N ILE A 187 -61.93 -5.41 73.43
CA ILE A 187 -62.19 -6.60 74.27
C ILE A 187 -61.76 -6.36 75.72
N ASP A 188 -60.58 -5.78 75.95
CA ASP A 188 -60.09 -5.44 77.30
C ASP A 188 -61.06 -4.48 78.02
N SER A 189 -61.53 -3.44 77.33
CA SER A 189 -62.55 -2.52 77.85
C SER A 189 -63.87 -3.25 78.19
N GLN A 190 -64.33 -4.16 77.33
CA GLN A 190 -65.52 -4.98 77.59
C GLN A 190 -65.32 -5.90 78.82
N LEU A 191 -64.17 -6.55 78.94
CA LEU A 191 -63.84 -7.41 80.08
C LEU A 191 -63.77 -6.62 81.39
N ASN A 192 -63.15 -5.43 81.38
CA ASN A 192 -63.10 -4.54 82.54
C ASN A 192 -64.51 -4.09 82.97
N ASN A 193 -65.38 -3.76 82.01
CA ASN A 193 -66.78 -3.43 82.31
C ASN A 193 -67.54 -4.63 82.90
N LEU A 194 -67.35 -5.84 82.36
CA LEU A 194 -67.96 -7.06 82.89
C LEU A 194 -67.45 -7.36 84.31
N GLN A 195 -66.16 -7.19 84.57
CA GLN A 195 -65.58 -7.34 85.90
C GLN A 195 -66.24 -6.37 86.90
N ALA A 196 -66.35 -5.09 86.55
CA ALA A 196 -67.00 -4.09 87.40
C ALA A 196 -68.48 -4.43 87.67
N GLN A 197 -69.21 -4.93 86.67
CA GLN A 197 -70.59 -5.40 86.86
C GLN A 197 -70.68 -6.59 87.81
N ILE A 198 -69.80 -7.58 87.66
CA ILE A 198 -69.76 -8.76 88.53
C ILE A 198 -69.41 -8.36 89.97
N GLU A 199 -68.42 -7.50 90.16
CA GLU A 199 -68.03 -6.99 91.47
C GLU A 199 -69.18 -6.22 92.14
N GLY A 200 -69.85 -5.35 91.40
CA GLY A 200 -71.04 -4.64 91.88
C GLY A 200 -72.18 -5.59 92.28
N ASN A 201 -72.49 -6.58 91.44
CA ASN A 201 -73.49 -7.60 91.75
C ASN A 201 -73.12 -8.42 92.99
N LEU A 202 -71.83 -8.74 93.16
CA LEU A 202 -71.30 -9.50 94.29
C LEU A 202 -71.38 -8.66 95.58
N GLN A 203 -71.10 -7.36 95.53
CA GLN A 203 -71.32 -6.45 96.66
C GLN A 203 -72.79 -6.38 97.07
N VAL A 204 -73.70 -6.22 96.09
CA VAL A 204 -75.15 -6.22 96.36
C VAL A 204 -75.60 -7.55 96.97
N ALA A 205 -75.12 -8.68 96.45
CA ALA A 205 -75.42 -9.99 97.00
C ALA A 205 -74.90 -10.15 98.44
N LYS A 206 -73.68 -9.70 98.74
CA LYS A 206 -73.12 -9.67 100.10
C LYS A 206 -73.94 -8.80 101.06
N LEU A 207 -74.39 -7.63 100.62
CA LEU A 207 -75.25 -6.76 101.42
C LEU A 207 -76.60 -7.43 101.71
N ARG A 208 -77.23 -8.05 100.70
CA ARG A 208 -78.46 -8.83 100.89
C ARG A 208 -78.26 -9.98 101.88
N GLN A 209 -77.15 -10.70 101.78
CA GLN A 209 -76.81 -11.78 102.71
C GLN A 209 -76.68 -11.27 104.15
N LYS A 210 -76.01 -10.13 104.38
CA LYS A 210 -75.91 -9.52 105.71
C LYS A 210 -77.28 -9.10 106.25
N LEU A 211 -78.11 -8.45 105.43
CA LEU A 211 -79.46 -8.04 105.84
C LEU A 211 -80.35 -9.24 106.20
N LEU A 212 -80.23 -10.35 105.46
CA LEU A 212 -80.95 -11.59 105.79
C LEU A 212 -80.45 -12.20 107.11
N GLN A 213 -79.13 -12.17 107.36
CA GLN A 213 -78.56 -12.62 108.63
C GLN A 213 -79.04 -11.77 109.82
N ASP A 214 -79.07 -10.44 109.67
CA ASP A 214 -79.55 -9.51 110.71
C ASP A 214 -81.07 -9.63 110.97
N GLN A 215 -81.86 -10.06 109.98
CA GLN A 215 -83.29 -10.35 110.12
C GLN A 215 -83.56 -11.68 110.84
N THR A 216 -82.65 -12.65 110.72
CA THR A 216 -82.76 -13.94 111.44
C THR A 216 -82.23 -13.91 112.87
N SER A 217 -81.57 -12.82 113.30
CA SER A 217 -81.01 -12.64 114.65
C SER A 217 -81.85 -11.73 115.57
N LYS A 218 -83.12 -11.49 115.23
CA LYS A 218 -84.15 -10.90 116.12
C LYS A 218 -85.21 -11.94 116.43
#